data_AF-A0A3B1DSU9-F1
#
_entry.id   AF-A0A3B1DSU9-F1
#
_cell.length_a   1.000
_cell.length_b   1.000
_cell.length_c   1.000
_cell.angle_alpha   90.00
_cell.angle_beta   90.00
_cell.angle_gamma   90.00
#
_symmetry.space_group_name_H-M   'P 1'
#
loop_
_entity.id
_entity.type
_entity.pdbx_description
1 polymer ?
#
loop_
_entity_poly.entity_id
_entity_poly.type
_entity_poly.pdbx_seq_one_letter_code
_entity_poly.pdbx_strand_id
1 'polypeptide(L)'
;MKHKLFNLIASTVSLPERAIEETFSQEDLFNATDTPLLVPSDLREKQNSLWEQLATIEDDELVQHVTSEIEITALKAGLFLIHDNLETSHQLSQSIQGKGKNVNGDYWHGIMHRREPDYSNAKYWFRRVGEHPIYPKLFDVVSAMNLPENSRQLLENEKWDAFAFIDFCETCAENPHSTKMKTARMIQWSEMLLLMEHCYHAAGGE
;
A
#
# COMPACT_ATOMS: atom_id res chain seq x y z
N MET A 1 0.40 -2.62 -16.02
CA MET A 1 -0.30 -3.50 -15.04
C MET A 1 -1.27 -4.42 -15.74
N LYS A 2 -1.18 -5.72 -15.46
CA LYS A 2 -2.08 -6.74 -16.00
C LYS A 2 -3.52 -6.49 -15.54
N HIS A 3 -4.49 -6.71 -16.43
CA HIS A 3 -5.90 -6.40 -16.18
C HIS A 3 -6.46 -7.04 -14.90
N LYS A 4 -6.10 -8.30 -14.62
CA LYS A 4 -6.53 -9.01 -13.41
C LYS A 4 -6.03 -8.33 -12.14
N LEU A 5 -4.74 -8.00 -12.05
CA LEU A 5 -4.16 -7.28 -10.91
C LEU A 5 -4.84 -5.91 -10.73
N PHE A 6 -5.02 -5.17 -11.82
CA PHE A 6 -5.70 -3.88 -11.78
C PHE A 6 -7.12 -4.00 -11.20
N ASN A 7 -7.92 -4.98 -11.64
CA ASN A 7 -9.27 -5.19 -11.14
C ASN A 7 -9.31 -5.56 -9.65
N LEU A 8 -8.35 -6.36 -9.20
CA LEU A 8 -8.22 -6.69 -7.77
C LEU A 8 -7.95 -5.43 -6.95
N ILE A 9 -7.01 -4.59 -7.38
CA ILE A 9 -6.73 -3.30 -6.73
C ILE A 9 -7.98 -2.41 -6.73
N ALA A 10 -8.62 -2.24 -7.89
CA ALA A 10 -9.81 -1.40 -8.04
C ALA A 10 -10.97 -1.83 -7.12
N SER A 11 -11.11 -3.13 -6.85
CA SER A 11 -12.18 -3.64 -5.97
C SER A 11 -12.05 -3.23 -4.50
N THR A 12 -10.92 -2.64 -4.08
CA THR A 12 -10.69 -2.14 -2.72
C THR A 12 -11.16 -0.71 -2.49
N VAL A 13 -11.54 0.01 -3.55
CA VAL A 13 -11.81 1.44 -3.49
C VAL A 13 -13.06 1.84 -4.28
N SER A 14 -13.62 2.99 -3.91
CA SER A 14 -14.62 3.66 -4.76
C SER A 14 -13.92 4.57 -5.77
N LEU A 15 -14.05 4.26 -7.05
CA LEU A 15 -13.52 5.07 -8.14
C LEU A 15 -14.39 6.32 -8.38
N PRO A 16 -13.84 7.42 -8.91
CA PRO A 16 -14.61 8.64 -9.17
C PRO A 16 -15.71 8.41 -10.23
N GLU A 17 -16.87 9.07 -10.10
CA GLU A 17 -18.04 8.90 -10.98
C GLU A 17 -17.76 9.07 -12.48
N ARG A 18 -16.71 9.83 -12.84
CA ARG A 18 -16.29 10.04 -14.24
C ARG A 18 -15.69 8.80 -14.90
N ALA A 19 -15.32 7.80 -14.11
CA ALA A 19 -14.67 6.61 -14.59
C ALA A 19 -15.76 5.61 -15.01
N ILE A 20 -15.95 5.50 -16.33
CA ILE A 20 -17.01 4.69 -16.95
C ILE A 20 -16.55 3.22 -16.94
N GLU A 21 -17.47 2.29 -16.70
CA GLU A 21 -17.30 0.84 -16.44
C GLU A 21 -16.35 0.07 -17.38
N GLU A 22 -15.89 0.63 -18.49
CA GLU A 22 -15.08 -0.07 -19.50
C GLU A 22 -13.61 0.41 -19.63
N THR A 23 -13.19 1.53 -19.02
CA THR A 23 -11.76 1.96 -19.05
C THR A 23 -11.39 2.86 -17.85
N PHE A 24 -10.99 2.24 -16.73
CA PHE A 24 -10.40 2.95 -15.59
C PHE A 24 -8.87 3.04 -15.73
N SER A 25 -8.27 4.16 -15.34
CA SER A 25 -6.82 4.42 -15.42
C SER A 25 -6.12 4.32 -14.06
N GLN A 26 -4.78 4.27 -14.05
CA GLN A 26 -4.01 4.44 -12.80
C GLN A 26 -4.32 5.78 -12.12
N GLU A 27 -4.59 6.84 -12.89
CA GLU A 27 -4.98 8.14 -12.35
C GLU A 27 -6.29 8.06 -11.55
N ASP A 28 -7.23 7.19 -11.95
CA ASP A 28 -8.49 7.01 -11.22
C ASP A 28 -8.29 6.29 -9.88
N LEU A 29 -7.30 5.39 -9.79
CA LEU A 29 -6.92 4.77 -8.51
C LEU A 29 -6.35 5.80 -7.53
N PHE A 30 -5.50 6.73 -8.01
CA PHE A 30 -4.99 7.83 -7.18
C PHE A 30 -6.07 8.82 -6.75
N ASN A 31 -7.14 8.95 -7.54
CA ASN A 31 -8.29 9.82 -7.27
C ASN A 31 -9.47 9.11 -6.60
N ALA A 32 -9.26 7.91 -6.04
CA ALA A 32 -10.29 7.17 -5.32
C ALA A 32 -10.92 8.01 -4.20
N THR A 33 -12.26 7.94 -4.09
CA THR A 33 -13.04 8.76 -3.16
C THR A 33 -13.24 8.09 -1.80
N ASP A 34 -13.15 6.76 -1.76
CA ASP A 34 -13.12 5.95 -0.55
C ASP A 34 -11.91 5.00 -0.62
N THR A 35 -10.97 5.19 0.29
CA THR A 35 -9.67 4.48 0.34
C THR A 35 -9.60 3.57 1.56
N PRO A 36 -8.74 2.54 1.60
CA PRO A 36 -8.68 1.64 2.75
C PRO A 36 -8.50 2.38 4.08
N LEU A 37 -9.07 1.83 5.16
CA LEU A 37 -8.87 2.37 6.50
C LEU A 37 -7.37 2.28 6.88
N LEU A 38 -6.91 3.23 7.71
CA LEU A 38 -5.58 3.12 8.32
C LEU A 38 -5.47 1.82 9.09
N VAL A 39 -6.48 1.54 9.93
CA VAL A 39 -6.62 0.32 10.71
C VAL A 39 -7.88 -0.40 10.22
N PRO A 40 -7.75 -1.61 9.64
CA PRO A 40 -8.91 -2.39 9.26
C PRO A 40 -9.87 -2.58 10.43
N SER A 41 -11.17 -2.52 10.16
CA SER A 41 -12.16 -2.97 11.13
C SER A 41 -12.24 -4.49 11.12
N ASP A 42 -12.71 -5.12 12.21
CA ASP A 42 -12.82 -6.58 12.38
C ASP A 42 -13.90 -7.22 11.46
N LEU A 43 -13.87 -6.92 10.16
CA LEU A 43 -14.77 -7.44 9.13
C LEU A 43 -14.33 -8.81 8.61
N ARG A 44 -13.54 -9.57 9.39
CA ARG A 44 -12.91 -10.85 8.99
C ARG A 44 -13.90 -11.83 8.33
N GLU A 45 -15.16 -11.82 8.74
CA GLU A 45 -16.19 -12.70 8.17
C GLU A 45 -16.64 -12.33 6.75
N LYS A 46 -16.49 -11.07 6.31
CA LYS A 46 -17.00 -10.60 5.00
C LYS A 46 -16.04 -10.82 3.83
N GLN A 47 -14.78 -11.17 4.09
CA GLN A 47 -13.73 -11.21 3.05
C GLN A 47 -13.15 -12.60 2.77
N ASN A 48 -13.58 -13.64 3.49
CA ASN A 48 -13.03 -14.99 3.36
C ASN A 48 -13.03 -15.53 1.92
N SER A 49 -14.12 -15.37 1.16
CA SER A 49 -14.19 -15.89 -0.22
C SER A 49 -13.25 -15.19 -1.19
N LEU A 50 -12.94 -13.90 -0.95
CA LEU A 50 -11.95 -13.16 -1.75
C LEU A 50 -10.54 -13.58 -1.36
N TRP A 51 -10.26 -13.74 -0.07
CA TRP A 51 -8.95 -14.20 0.40
C TRP A 51 -8.63 -15.62 -0.08
N GLU A 52 -9.63 -16.50 -0.14
CA GLU A 52 -9.50 -17.83 -0.76
C GLU A 52 -9.14 -17.73 -2.25
N GLN A 53 -9.81 -16.85 -3.00
CA GLN A 53 -9.48 -16.61 -4.42
C GLN A 53 -8.06 -16.06 -4.60
N LEU A 54 -7.65 -15.12 -3.75
CA LEU A 54 -6.29 -14.56 -3.76
C LEU A 54 -5.25 -15.63 -3.39
N ALA A 55 -5.57 -16.55 -2.47
CA ALA A 55 -4.66 -17.61 -2.08
C ALA A 55 -4.42 -18.64 -3.19
N THR A 56 -5.38 -18.79 -4.10
CA THR A 56 -5.30 -19.69 -5.26
C THR A 56 -4.91 -18.98 -6.56
N ILE A 57 -4.56 -17.68 -6.52
CA ILE A 57 -4.20 -16.96 -7.74
C ILE A 57 -2.83 -17.43 -8.25
N GLU A 58 -2.80 -17.82 -9.53
CA GLU A 58 -1.57 -18.20 -10.20
C GLU A 58 -0.73 -16.96 -10.49
N ASP A 59 0.59 -17.11 -10.46
CA ASP A 59 1.50 -15.96 -10.65
C ASP A 59 1.38 -15.35 -12.04
N ASP A 60 1.14 -16.19 -13.03
CA ASP A 60 0.93 -15.77 -14.41
C ASP A 60 -0.37 -14.99 -14.58
N GLU A 61 -1.34 -15.04 -13.66
CA GLU A 61 -2.51 -14.17 -13.63
C GLU A 61 -2.17 -12.74 -13.16
N LEU A 62 -1.11 -12.58 -12.38
CA LEU A 62 -0.69 -11.31 -11.80
C LEU A 62 0.32 -10.55 -12.67
N VAL A 63 1.25 -11.26 -13.30
CA VAL A 63 2.31 -10.70 -14.15
C VAL A 63 2.43 -11.47 -15.47
N GLN A 64 3.05 -10.85 -16.47
CA GLN A 64 3.23 -11.44 -17.80
C GLN A 64 4.23 -12.61 -17.75
N HIS A 65 5.35 -12.41 -17.05
CA HIS A 65 6.37 -13.44 -16.88
C HIS A 65 7.04 -13.27 -15.52
N VAL A 66 6.94 -14.27 -14.65
CA VAL A 66 7.58 -14.22 -13.33
C VAL A 66 9.09 -14.23 -13.50
N THR A 67 9.74 -13.16 -13.04
CA THR A 67 11.20 -13.03 -13.10
C THR A 67 11.90 -13.30 -11.76
N SER A 68 11.14 -13.34 -10.66
CA SER A 68 11.66 -13.58 -9.31
C SER A 68 10.56 -14.01 -8.34
N GLU A 69 10.76 -15.17 -7.70
CA GLU A 69 9.92 -15.69 -6.62
C GLU A 69 9.80 -14.71 -5.44
N ILE A 70 10.87 -13.96 -5.14
CA ILE A 70 10.87 -13.00 -4.04
C ILE A 70 9.99 -11.79 -4.40
N GLU A 71 10.08 -11.29 -5.63
CA GLU A 71 9.32 -10.11 -6.04
C GLU A 71 7.84 -10.43 -6.22
N ILE A 72 7.49 -11.60 -6.77
CA ILE A 72 6.09 -12.01 -6.87
C ILE A 72 5.49 -12.26 -5.48
N THR A 73 6.28 -12.77 -4.53
CA THR A 73 5.86 -12.89 -3.12
C THR A 73 5.61 -11.51 -2.50
N ALA A 74 6.47 -10.51 -2.76
CA ALA A 74 6.25 -9.14 -2.30
C ALA A 74 4.98 -8.52 -2.92
N LEU A 75 4.73 -8.76 -4.22
CA LEU A 75 3.50 -8.32 -4.88
C LEU A 75 2.26 -8.93 -4.22
N LYS A 76 2.27 -10.25 -3.96
CA LYS A 76 1.18 -10.94 -3.26
C LYS A 76 1.00 -10.43 -1.82
N ALA A 77 2.08 -10.15 -1.10
CA ALA A 77 2.01 -9.58 0.25
C ALA A 77 1.27 -8.24 0.26
N GLY A 78 1.56 -7.37 -0.70
CA GLY A 78 0.82 -6.11 -0.91
C GLY A 78 -0.64 -6.33 -1.29
N LEU A 79 -0.92 -7.31 -2.15
CA LEU A 79 -2.27 -7.65 -2.59
C LEU A 79 -3.15 -8.10 -1.42
N PHE A 80 -2.66 -9.00 -0.57
CA PHE A 80 -3.36 -9.37 0.66
C PHE A 80 -3.55 -8.17 1.59
N LEU A 81 -2.56 -7.28 1.68
CA LEU A 81 -2.65 -6.11 2.56
C LEU A 81 -3.72 -5.12 2.11
N ILE A 82 -3.80 -4.78 0.82
CA ILE A 82 -4.86 -3.85 0.33
C ILE A 82 -6.27 -4.40 0.55
N HIS A 83 -6.40 -5.74 0.65
CA HIS A 83 -7.63 -6.44 0.98
C HIS A 83 -7.79 -6.76 2.48
N ASP A 84 -7.09 -6.01 3.35
CA ASP A 84 -7.19 -6.11 4.81
C ASP A 84 -6.82 -7.47 5.43
N ASN A 85 -6.18 -8.36 4.68
CA ASN A 85 -5.62 -9.60 5.21
C ASN A 85 -4.21 -9.38 5.75
N LEU A 86 -4.14 -8.79 6.95
CA LEU A 86 -2.88 -8.46 7.62
C LEU A 86 -2.07 -9.72 7.92
N GLU A 87 -2.71 -10.81 8.35
CA GLU A 87 -2.02 -12.06 8.72
C GLU A 87 -1.29 -12.66 7.52
N THR A 88 -1.96 -12.84 6.38
CA THR A 88 -1.31 -13.40 5.18
C THR A 88 -0.26 -12.44 4.61
N SER A 89 -0.52 -11.13 4.62
CA SER A 89 0.48 -10.13 4.23
C SER A 89 1.74 -10.19 5.10
N HIS A 90 1.55 -10.31 6.42
CA HIS A 90 2.63 -10.48 7.40
C HIS A 90 3.46 -11.73 7.11
N GLN A 91 2.81 -12.89 6.98
CA GLN A 91 3.49 -14.17 6.71
C GLN A 91 4.31 -14.13 5.42
N LEU A 92 3.74 -13.59 4.34
CA LEU A 92 4.43 -13.46 3.05
C LEU A 92 5.63 -12.52 3.16
N SER A 93 5.45 -11.31 3.72
CA SER A 93 6.53 -10.33 3.91
C SER A 93 7.66 -10.90 4.76
N GLN A 94 7.31 -11.56 5.86
CA GLN A 94 8.25 -12.20 6.79
C GLN A 94 9.09 -13.31 6.13
N SER A 95 8.50 -14.07 5.19
CA SER A 95 9.20 -15.17 4.49
C SER A 95 10.35 -14.69 3.59
N ILE A 96 10.25 -13.45 3.10
CA ILE A 96 11.22 -12.80 2.22
C ILE A 96 12.00 -11.67 2.90
N GLN A 97 11.94 -11.59 4.23
CA GLN A 97 12.62 -10.56 5.03
C GLN A 97 14.08 -10.34 4.58
N GLY A 98 14.43 -9.09 4.30
CA GLY A 98 15.78 -8.65 3.92
C GLY A 98 16.27 -9.16 2.56
N LYS A 99 15.38 -9.68 1.72
CA LYS A 99 15.68 -10.21 0.38
C LYS A 99 15.02 -9.36 -0.71
N GLY A 100 15.40 -9.63 -1.95
CA GLY A 100 14.80 -9.02 -3.13
C GLY A 100 15.32 -7.61 -3.44
N LYS A 101 14.73 -7.00 -4.45
CA LYS A 101 15.00 -5.63 -4.89
C LYS A 101 14.44 -4.66 -3.86
N ASN A 102 15.27 -3.70 -3.45
CA ASN A 102 14.89 -2.59 -2.58
C ASN A 102 14.18 -3.01 -1.27
N VAL A 103 14.38 -4.27 -0.85
CA VAL A 103 13.69 -4.92 0.28
C VAL A 103 12.17 -4.67 0.29
N ASN A 104 11.51 -4.82 -0.86
CA ASN A 104 10.06 -4.63 -1.03
C ASN A 104 9.21 -5.37 0.02
N GLY A 105 9.62 -6.57 0.43
CA GLY A 105 8.98 -7.33 1.51
C GLY A 105 9.04 -6.61 2.86
N ASP A 106 10.20 -6.06 3.25
CA ASP A 106 10.36 -5.29 4.49
C ASP A 106 9.51 -4.01 4.46
N TYR A 107 9.29 -3.41 3.28
CA TYR A 107 8.39 -2.26 3.13
C TYR A 107 6.93 -2.66 3.39
N TRP A 108 6.42 -3.70 2.71
CA TRP A 108 5.06 -4.20 3.00
C TRP A 108 4.88 -4.59 4.46
N HIS A 109 5.89 -5.17 5.08
CA HIS A 109 5.92 -5.51 6.51
C HIS A 109 5.74 -4.26 7.39
N GLY A 110 6.45 -3.17 7.08
CA GLY A 110 6.33 -1.90 7.78
C GLY A 110 4.95 -1.25 7.64
N ILE A 111 4.36 -1.30 6.43
CA ILE A 111 2.98 -0.83 6.22
C ILE A 111 2.02 -1.70 7.03
N MET A 112 2.18 -3.02 7.00
CA MET A 112 1.31 -3.95 7.74
C MET A 112 1.30 -3.62 9.23
N HIS A 113 2.46 -3.48 9.88
CA HIS A 113 2.53 -3.12 11.31
C HIS A 113 1.90 -1.76 11.61
N ARG A 114 2.05 -0.77 10.71
CA ARG A 114 1.38 0.53 10.86
C ARG A 114 -0.16 0.41 10.83
N ARG A 115 -0.68 -0.60 10.14
CA ARG A 115 -2.11 -0.89 10.00
C ARG A 115 -2.69 -1.76 11.12
N GLU A 116 -1.86 -2.40 11.95
CA GLU A 116 -2.25 -3.04 13.23
C GLU A 116 -1.89 -2.19 14.47
N PRO A 117 -1.87 -0.86 14.32
CA PRO A 117 -1.31 0.09 15.28
C PRO A 117 -0.02 -0.27 16.03
N ASP A 118 0.87 -1.08 15.46
CA ASP A 118 2.20 -1.32 16.02
C ASP A 118 3.24 -0.36 15.40
N TYR A 119 3.14 0.92 15.78
CA TYR A 119 3.95 1.99 15.18
C TYR A 119 5.44 1.85 15.48
N SER A 120 5.82 1.32 16.65
CA SER A 120 7.23 1.08 16.98
C SER A 120 7.85 0.02 16.06
N ASN A 121 7.12 -1.05 15.78
CA ASN A 121 7.57 -2.10 14.89
C ASN A 121 7.55 -1.66 13.42
N ALA A 122 6.54 -0.87 13.02
CA ALA A 122 6.56 -0.19 11.72
C ALA A 122 7.85 0.61 11.53
N LYS A 123 8.24 1.44 12.51
CA LYS A 123 9.49 2.22 12.46
C LYS A 123 10.73 1.31 12.37
N TYR A 124 10.74 0.16 13.05
CA TYR A 124 11.82 -0.81 12.92
C TYR A 124 11.98 -1.31 11.47
N TRP A 125 10.87 -1.66 10.81
CA TRP A 125 10.89 -2.09 9.41
C TRP A 125 11.30 -0.97 8.44
N PHE A 126 10.78 0.24 8.63
CA PHE A 126 11.19 1.38 7.79
C PHE A 126 12.67 1.77 7.96
N ARG A 127 13.30 1.50 9.12
CA ARG A 127 14.77 1.61 9.26
C ARG A 127 15.52 0.62 8.37
N ARG A 128 14.96 -0.57 8.15
CA ARG A 128 15.54 -1.59 7.28
C ARG A 128 15.34 -1.27 5.80
N VAL A 129 14.20 -0.68 5.45
CA VAL A 129 13.93 -0.16 4.10
C VAL A 129 14.95 0.93 3.74
N GLY A 130 15.18 1.88 4.63
CA GLY A 130 16.07 3.00 4.34
C GLY A 130 15.51 3.88 3.21
N GLU A 131 16.29 4.11 2.16
CA GLU A 131 15.84 4.84 0.97
C GLU A 131 15.16 3.89 -0.02
N HIS A 132 13.96 4.26 -0.49
CA HIS A 132 13.21 3.45 -1.46
C HIS A 132 12.95 4.22 -2.76
N PRO A 133 13.02 3.58 -3.95
CA PRO A 133 12.83 4.27 -5.23
C PRO A 133 11.47 4.94 -5.44
N ILE A 134 10.45 4.60 -4.65
CA ILE A 134 9.13 5.24 -4.75
C ILE A 134 9.07 6.58 -4.01
N TYR A 135 10.03 6.88 -3.11
CA TYR A 135 9.99 8.08 -2.26
C TYR A 135 9.94 9.39 -3.04
N PRO A 136 10.70 9.62 -4.13
CA PRO A 136 10.56 10.84 -4.93
C PRO A 136 9.15 10.99 -5.52
N LYS A 137 8.58 9.91 -6.04
CA LYS A 137 7.23 9.95 -6.63
C LYS A 137 6.15 10.15 -5.55
N LEU A 138 6.32 9.53 -4.39
CA LEU A 138 5.43 9.71 -3.24
C LEU A 138 5.49 11.14 -2.72
N PHE A 139 6.69 11.73 -2.65
CA PHE A 139 6.87 13.14 -2.32
C PHE A 139 6.09 14.05 -3.28
N ASP A 140 6.20 13.85 -4.61
CA ASP A 140 5.47 14.64 -5.60
C ASP A 140 3.95 14.54 -5.41
N VAL A 141 3.46 13.31 -5.25
CA VAL A 141 2.02 13.03 -5.07
C VAL A 141 1.49 13.71 -3.80
N VAL A 142 2.21 13.58 -2.68
CA VAL A 142 1.80 14.15 -1.39
C VAL A 142 1.94 15.68 -1.40
N SER A 143 2.96 16.24 -2.05
CA SER A 143 3.15 17.68 -2.19
C SER A 143 2.02 18.35 -2.99
N ALA A 144 1.41 17.64 -3.92
CA ALA A 144 0.25 18.11 -4.67
C ALA A 144 -1.07 18.02 -3.89
N MET A 145 -1.09 17.35 -2.73
CA MET A 145 -2.30 17.23 -1.90
C MET A 145 -2.55 18.50 -1.08
N ASN A 146 -3.83 18.77 -0.77
CA ASN A 146 -4.20 19.79 0.20
C ASN A 146 -3.96 19.27 1.63
N LEU A 147 -2.72 19.39 2.12
CA LEU A 147 -2.32 18.89 3.43
C LEU A 147 -2.90 19.75 4.57
N PRO A 148 -3.33 19.12 5.70
CA PRO A 148 -3.68 19.84 6.91
C PRO A 148 -2.55 20.74 7.43
N GLU A 149 -2.93 21.82 8.11
CA GLU A 149 -1.97 22.69 8.80
C GLU A 149 -1.10 21.85 9.77
N ASN A 150 0.22 22.05 9.72
CA ASN A 150 1.25 21.29 10.44
C ASN A 150 1.61 19.89 9.92
N SER A 151 1.22 19.51 8.70
CA SER A 151 1.72 18.28 8.05
C SER A 151 3.04 18.46 7.28
N ARG A 152 3.72 19.61 7.40
CA ARG A 152 4.97 19.92 6.66
C ARG A 152 6.12 18.96 6.94
N GLN A 153 6.15 18.36 8.13
CA GLN A 153 7.16 17.37 8.51
C GLN A 153 7.20 16.14 7.59
N LEU A 154 6.11 15.83 6.89
CA LEU A 154 6.06 14.72 5.92
C LEU A 154 6.98 14.95 4.69
N LEU A 155 7.33 16.21 4.43
CA LEU A 155 7.98 16.68 3.20
C LEU A 155 9.24 17.51 3.50
N GLU A 156 9.84 17.31 4.68
CA GLU A 156 10.97 18.13 5.12
C GLU A 156 12.20 17.91 4.22
N ASN A 157 12.94 18.99 3.93
CA ASN A 157 14.12 18.98 3.05
C ASN A 157 13.85 18.42 1.64
N GLU A 158 12.66 18.64 1.09
CA GLU A 158 12.26 18.17 -0.25
C GLU A 158 12.33 16.64 -0.40
N LYS A 159 12.08 15.92 0.70
CA LYS A 159 12.09 14.46 0.75
C LYS A 159 10.88 13.91 1.49
N TRP A 160 10.51 12.69 1.12
CA TRP A 160 9.52 11.91 1.86
C TRP A 160 10.13 11.39 3.16
N ASP A 161 9.45 11.63 4.29
CA ASP A 161 9.81 11.05 5.59
C ASP A 161 8.78 10.01 6.04
N ALA A 162 9.16 8.74 5.93
CA ALA A 162 8.32 7.62 6.34
C ALA A 162 8.08 7.57 7.87
N PHE A 163 9.03 8.03 8.68
CA PHE A 163 8.87 8.08 10.14
C PHE A 163 7.86 9.16 10.53
N ALA A 164 7.95 10.34 9.91
CA ALA A 164 6.99 11.40 10.10
C ALA A 164 5.57 10.97 9.68
N PHE A 165 5.44 10.14 8.63
CA PHE A 165 4.15 9.59 8.24
C PHE A 165 3.61 8.54 9.23
N ILE A 166 4.47 7.69 9.81
CA ILE A 166 4.07 6.78 10.88
C ILE A 166 3.51 7.57 12.08
N ASP A 167 4.21 8.61 12.51
CA ASP A 167 3.77 9.48 13.62
C ASP A 167 2.44 10.19 13.31
N PHE A 168 2.26 10.59 12.04
CA PHE A 168 1.00 11.18 11.57
C PHE A 168 -0.16 10.18 11.64
N CYS A 169 0.07 8.91 11.27
CA CYS A 169 -0.92 7.83 11.39
C CYS A 169 -1.25 7.52 12.87
N GLU A 170 -0.25 7.47 13.74
CA GLU A 170 -0.43 7.28 15.20
C GLU A 170 -1.31 8.39 15.79
N THR A 171 -1.00 9.65 15.47
CA THR A 171 -1.82 10.80 15.89
C THR A 171 -3.26 10.71 15.37
N CYS A 172 -3.47 10.22 14.14
CA CYS A 172 -4.81 10.05 13.57
C CYS A 172 -5.60 8.94 14.28
N ALA A 173 -4.93 7.87 14.73
CA ALA A 173 -5.59 6.77 15.45
C ALA A 173 -6.05 7.20 16.85
N GLU A 174 -5.32 8.10 17.52
CA GLU A 174 -5.75 8.71 18.79
C GLU A 174 -6.98 9.62 18.64
N ASN A 175 -7.21 10.18 17.45
CA ASN A 175 -8.37 11.05 17.16
C ASN A 175 -9.04 10.70 15.81
N PRO A 176 -9.86 9.63 15.78
CA PRO A 176 -10.46 9.10 14.54
C PRO A 176 -11.41 10.05 13.81
N HIS A 177 -11.94 11.06 14.49
CA HIS A 177 -12.87 12.04 13.91
C HIS A 177 -12.17 13.27 13.33
N SER A 178 -10.84 13.32 13.39
CA SER A 178 -10.07 14.44 12.86
C SER A 178 -10.15 14.51 11.32
N THR A 179 -10.12 15.72 10.77
CA THR A 179 -10.03 15.95 9.32
C THR A 179 -8.74 15.37 8.72
N LYS A 180 -7.71 15.14 9.55
CA LYS A 180 -6.44 14.51 9.18
C LYS A 180 -6.59 13.04 8.78
N MET A 181 -7.59 12.34 9.30
CA MET A 181 -7.84 10.92 9.00
C MET A 181 -8.04 10.69 7.51
N LYS A 182 -8.79 11.57 6.83
CA LYS A 182 -9.00 11.44 5.38
C LYS A 182 -7.69 11.60 4.60
N THR A 183 -6.89 12.61 4.95
CA THR A 183 -5.57 12.81 4.33
C THR A 183 -4.64 11.62 4.57
N ALA A 184 -4.57 11.10 5.80
CA ALA A 184 -3.73 9.95 6.12
C ALA A 184 -4.10 8.71 5.30
N ARG A 185 -5.40 8.44 5.13
CA ARG A 185 -5.90 7.33 4.27
C ARG A 185 -5.50 7.52 2.81
N MET A 186 -5.63 8.74 2.27
CA MET A 186 -5.22 9.05 0.89
C MET A 186 -3.71 8.90 0.65
N ILE A 187 -2.89 9.34 1.62
CA ILE A 187 -1.44 9.19 1.56
C ILE A 187 -1.06 7.70 1.63
N GLN A 188 -1.63 6.95 2.58
CA GLN A 188 -1.40 5.50 2.69
C GLN A 188 -1.78 4.79 1.40
N TRP A 189 -2.93 5.11 0.82
CA TRP A 189 -3.37 4.51 -0.43
C TRP A 189 -2.41 4.81 -1.58
N SER A 190 -1.96 6.07 -1.70
CA SER A 190 -0.96 6.47 -2.71
C SER A 190 0.36 5.73 -2.54
N GLU A 191 0.84 5.58 -1.29
CA GLU A 191 2.04 4.81 -0.96
C GLU A 191 1.89 3.33 -1.37
N MET A 192 0.76 2.70 -1.01
CA MET A 192 0.48 1.30 -1.34
C MET A 192 0.37 1.10 -2.85
N LEU A 193 -0.26 2.01 -3.59
CA LEU A 193 -0.36 1.93 -5.05
C LEU A 193 1.01 2.03 -5.73
N LEU A 194 1.83 2.99 -5.31
CA LEU A 194 3.18 3.17 -5.86
C LEU A 194 4.06 1.95 -5.56
N LEU A 195 3.96 1.38 -4.35
CA LEU A 195 4.70 0.17 -3.99
C LEU A 195 4.17 -1.05 -4.75
N MET A 196 2.85 -1.15 -4.96
CA MET A 196 2.24 -2.21 -5.76
C MET A 196 2.72 -2.17 -7.22
N GLU A 197 2.73 -0.99 -7.84
CA GLU A 197 3.26 -0.79 -9.20
C GLU A 197 4.75 -1.14 -9.26
N HIS A 198 5.53 -0.71 -8.27
CA HIS A 198 6.95 -1.05 -8.20
C HIS A 198 7.18 -2.57 -8.10
N CYS A 199 6.42 -3.25 -7.22
CA CYS A 199 6.48 -4.71 -7.06
C CYS A 199 6.04 -5.43 -8.33
N TYR A 200 5.01 -4.93 -9.00
CA TYR A 200 4.50 -5.48 -10.26
C TYR A 200 5.61 -5.53 -11.33
N HIS A 201 6.29 -4.41 -11.55
CA HIS A 201 7.41 -4.36 -12.49
C HIS A 201 8.60 -5.20 -12.01
N ALA A 202 8.90 -5.18 -10.70
CA ALA A 202 9.98 -5.97 -10.14
C ALA A 202 9.78 -7.48 -10.34
N ALA A 203 8.53 -7.95 -10.30
CA ALA A 203 8.12 -9.33 -10.49
C ALA A 203 8.05 -9.77 -11.96
N GLY A 204 8.20 -8.85 -12.93
CA GLY A 204 8.16 -9.14 -14.37
C GLY A 204 6.84 -8.74 -15.05
N GLY A 205 6.15 -7.77 -14.47
CA GLY A 205 5.05 -7.08 -15.09
C GLY A 205 5.49 -6.02 -16.12
N GLU A 206 4.78 -5.98 -17.25
CA GLU A 206 4.93 -4.97 -18.32
C GLU A 206 3.87 -3.87 -18.24
#